data_AF-A0A2E5E1B1-F1
#
_entry.id   AF-A0A2E5E1B1-F1
#
_cell.length_a   1.000
_cell.length_b   1.000
_cell.length_c   1.000
_cell.angle_alpha   90.00
_cell.angle_beta   90.00
_cell.angle_gamma   90.00
#
_symmetry.space_group_name_H-M   'P 1'
#
loop_
_entity.id
_entity.type
_entity.pdbx_description
1 polymer ?
#
loop_
_entity_poly.entity_id
_entity_poly.type
_entity_poly.pdbx_seq_one_letter_code
_entity_poly.pdbx_strand_id
1 'polypeptide(L)'
;MVHSEEEVLIMLKTSITTVALGLAALASAEQFDIEVGNTYYDPQFVFVQPGDTIRWFWAGGTHDAVSGDSCGSQDGLFDSGTISSQFQEYEWTVPADAPSVIEYFCSRGGHCTSGNQFGALLQGNGVIHEVTTNGFAFDPPQITVAPGDTIIWIHGGGSHSVTFGSDCVSDGGLNETLNNVNPSIIWQVPESAAGTTQNYFCAPHCGFGMEGSIEIIGGDDDCYGDTDGNGTINVDDLLGLLGQYGGDCSAGCSGDFDDDNDVDVDDLLGLLGVFGTNCP
;
A
#
# COMPACT_ATOMS: atom_id res chain seq x y z
N MET A 1 56.39 -16.51 -38.14
CA MET A 1 55.44 -16.07 -39.17
C MET A 1 54.32 -15.40 -38.39
N VAL A 2 54.25 -14.08 -38.50
CA VAL A 2 53.33 -13.21 -37.76
C VAL A 2 51.96 -13.32 -38.46
N HIS A 3 50.91 -13.70 -37.73
CA HIS A 3 49.54 -13.50 -38.18
C HIS A 3 48.94 -12.39 -37.32
N SER A 4 48.54 -11.32 -38.01
CA SER A 4 48.10 -10.03 -37.48
C SER A 4 46.64 -10.05 -37.03
N GLU A 5 46.32 -9.13 -36.13
CA GLU A 5 45.07 -8.95 -35.37
C GLU A 5 43.82 -8.60 -36.22
N GLU A 6 43.83 -8.81 -37.53
CA GLU A 6 42.73 -8.49 -38.44
C GLU A 6 41.72 -9.64 -38.67
N GLU A 7 42.03 -10.87 -38.25
CA GLU A 7 41.07 -12.01 -38.40
C GLU A 7 40.10 -12.17 -37.21
N VAL A 8 40.33 -11.49 -36.09
CA VAL A 8 39.40 -11.50 -34.94
C VAL A 8 38.24 -10.52 -35.14
N LEU A 9 38.43 -9.47 -35.93
CA LEU A 9 37.44 -8.40 -36.12
C LEU A 9 36.32 -8.75 -37.13
N ILE A 10 36.44 -9.87 -37.87
CA ILE A 10 35.46 -10.33 -38.86
C ILE A 10 34.41 -11.28 -38.24
N MET A 11 34.67 -11.86 -37.07
CA MET A 11 33.65 -12.60 -36.29
C MET A 11 32.63 -11.68 -35.60
N LEU A 12 32.87 -10.36 -35.55
CA LEU A 12 32.06 -9.39 -34.80
C LEU A 12 30.89 -8.76 -35.59
N LYS A 13 30.60 -9.21 -36.82
CA LYS A 13 29.59 -8.58 -37.70
C LYS A 13 28.44 -9.46 -38.17
N THR A 14 28.26 -10.66 -37.61
CA THR A 14 27.14 -11.52 -38.01
C THR A 14 26.36 -11.99 -36.78
N SER A 15 25.18 -11.39 -36.62
CA SER A 15 24.05 -11.88 -35.83
C SER A 15 24.16 -11.79 -34.30
N ILE A 16 24.12 -10.57 -33.76
CA ILE A 16 23.42 -10.32 -32.49
C ILE A 16 22.01 -9.85 -32.87
N THR A 17 21.12 -10.80 -33.11
CA THR A 17 19.70 -10.53 -32.93
C THR A 17 19.49 -10.53 -31.43
N THR A 18 19.43 -9.35 -30.84
CA THR A 18 19.03 -9.17 -29.44
C THR A 18 17.62 -9.72 -29.31
N VAL A 19 17.49 -10.98 -28.91
CA VAL A 19 16.26 -11.43 -28.24
C VAL A 19 16.36 -10.78 -26.88
N ALA A 20 15.78 -9.58 -26.77
CA ALA A 20 15.37 -9.05 -25.48
C ALA A 20 14.29 -10.03 -24.99
N LEU A 21 14.73 -11.08 -24.30
CA LEU A 21 13.87 -11.86 -23.44
C LEU A 21 13.55 -10.91 -22.29
N GLY A 22 12.55 -10.06 -22.50
CA GLY A 22 11.91 -9.38 -21.39
C GLY A 22 11.42 -10.50 -20.48
N LEU A 23 12.09 -10.70 -19.36
CA LEU A 23 11.46 -11.28 -18.20
C LEU A 23 10.41 -10.26 -17.77
N ALA A 24 9.28 -10.24 -18.48
CA ALA A 24 8.05 -9.85 -17.83
C ALA A 24 7.86 -10.90 -16.74
N ALA A 25 8.06 -10.50 -15.48
CA ALA A 25 7.52 -11.27 -14.38
C ALA A 25 6.04 -11.47 -14.74
N LEU A 26 5.66 -12.70 -15.05
CA LEU A 26 4.26 -13.06 -15.14
C LEU A 26 3.75 -12.94 -13.71
N ALA A 27 3.21 -11.78 -13.35
CA ALA A 27 2.37 -11.68 -12.17
C ALA A 27 1.27 -12.72 -12.36
N SER A 28 1.35 -13.82 -11.61
CA SER A 28 0.30 -14.82 -11.62
C SER A 28 -0.87 -14.19 -10.88
N ALA A 29 -2.04 -14.20 -11.51
CA ALA A 29 -3.29 -13.94 -10.79
C ALA A 29 -3.33 -14.81 -9.53
N GLU A 30 -3.50 -14.18 -8.38
CA GLU A 30 -3.67 -14.84 -7.09
C GLU A 30 -5.16 -14.97 -6.77
N GLN A 31 -5.50 -15.94 -5.91
CA GLN A 31 -6.85 -16.08 -5.37
C GLN A 31 -6.87 -15.67 -3.90
N PHE A 32 -7.78 -14.75 -3.55
CA PHE A 32 -8.01 -14.31 -2.17
C PHE A 32 -9.37 -14.79 -1.68
N ASP A 33 -9.36 -15.47 -0.54
CA ASP A 33 -10.58 -15.96 0.09
C ASP A 33 -11.05 -15.00 1.17
N ILE A 34 -12.31 -14.58 1.10
CA ILE A 34 -12.97 -13.71 2.08
C ILE A 34 -14.15 -14.45 2.70
N GLU A 35 -14.08 -14.73 3.99
CA GLU A 35 -15.18 -15.31 4.74
C GLU A 35 -16.30 -14.28 4.89
N VAL A 36 -17.51 -14.66 4.50
CA VAL A 36 -18.73 -13.91 4.79
C VAL A 36 -19.34 -14.47 6.07
N GLY A 37 -19.02 -13.81 7.19
CA GLY A 37 -19.57 -14.09 8.50
C GLY A 37 -20.92 -13.42 8.74
N ASN A 38 -21.44 -13.55 9.97
CA ASN A 38 -22.72 -12.93 10.33
C ASN A 38 -22.64 -11.39 10.45
N THR A 39 -21.48 -10.85 10.79
CA THR A 39 -21.28 -9.41 11.05
C THR A 39 -19.87 -8.97 10.67
N TYR A 40 -19.25 -9.65 9.69
CA TYR A 40 -17.89 -9.33 9.25
C TYR A 40 -17.63 -9.88 7.85
N TYR A 41 -16.57 -9.36 7.24
CA TYR A 41 -15.80 -10.01 6.19
C TYR A 41 -14.41 -10.29 6.76
N ASP A 42 -13.85 -11.47 6.52
CA ASP A 42 -12.51 -11.83 7.02
C ASP A 42 -11.67 -12.49 5.92
N PRO A 43 -10.54 -11.89 5.50
CA PRO A 43 -10.07 -10.57 5.89
C PRO A 43 -11.02 -9.44 5.44
N GLN A 44 -11.08 -8.37 6.24
CA GLN A 44 -11.93 -7.21 5.95
C GLN A 44 -11.34 -6.34 4.83
N PHE A 45 -10.02 -6.20 4.83
CA PHE A 45 -9.26 -5.41 3.85
C PHE A 45 -8.16 -6.28 3.24
N VAL A 46 -7.98 -6.19 1.92
CA VAL A 46 -7.05 -7.04 1.19
C VAL A 46 -6.34 -6.24 0.12
N PHE A 47 -5.02 -6.37 0.04
CA PHE A 47 -4.28 -5.90 -1.13
C PHE A 47 -4.47 -6.84 -2.31
N VAL A 48 -4.82 -6.28 -3.46
CA VAL A 48 -5.12 -7.01 -4.69
C VAL A 48 -4.50 -6.30 -5.87
N GLN A 49 -4.28 -7.04 -6.95
CA GLN A 49 -3.78 -6.55 -8.22
C GLN A 49 -4.77 -6.90 -9.34
N PRO A 50 -4.77 -6.15 -10.45
CA PRO A 50 -5.57 -6.52 -11.61
C PRO A 50 -5.26 -7.94 -12.11
N GLY A 51 -6.32 -8.72 -12.31
CA GLY A 51 -6.24 -10.13 -12.67
C GLY A 51 -6.45 -11.10 -11.50
N ASP A 52 -6.30 -10.65 -10.26
CA ASP A 52 -6.57 -11.49 -9.08
C ASP A 52 -8.04 -11.88 -8.99
N THR A 53 -8.31 -13.03 -8.37
CA THR A 53 -9.67 -13.53 -8.15
C THR A 53 -10.02 -13.46 -6.68
N ILE A 54 -11.10 -12.75 -6.36
CA ILE A 54 -11.64 -12.65 -5.02
C ILE A 54 -12.79 -13.63 -4.89
N ARG A 55 -12.71 -14.52 -3.90
CA ARG A 55 -13.73 -15.51 -3.59
C ARG A 55 -14.33 -15.22 -2.23
N TRP A 56 -15.57 -14.76 -2.20
CA TRP A 56 -16.37 -14.69 -0.98
C TRP A 56 -17.01 -16.03 -0.71
N PHE A 57 -16.89 -16.55 0.52
CA PHE A 57 -17.50 -17.82 0.92
C PHE A 57 -18.36 -17.66 2.19
N TRP A 58 -19.60 -18.15 2.16
CA TRP A 58 -20.57 -17.93 3.24
C TRP A 58 -20.43 -18.97 4.35
N ALA A 59 -20.04 -18.51 5.54
CA ALA A 59 -20.09 -19.29 6.77
C ALA A 59 -21.52 -19.50 7.28
N GLY A 60 -22.46 -18.62 6.89
CA GLY A 60 -23.88 -18.70 7.20
C GLY A 60 -24.58 -17.35 7.14
N GLY A 61 -25.81 -17.30 7.67
CA GLY A 61 -26.60 -16.07 7.71
C GLY A 61 -27.18 -15.67 6.35
N THR A 62 -27.72 -14.45 6.28
CA THR A 62 -28.29 -13.85 5.06
C THR A 62 -27.52 -12.59 4.71
N HIS A 63 -26.60 -12.71 3.76
CA HIS A 63 -25.65 -11.65 3.42
C HIS A 63 -25.46 -11.56 1.91
N ASP A 64 -24.81 -10.50 1.48
CA ASP A 64 -24.32 -10.27 0.12
C ASP A 64 -22.94 -9.60 0.22
N ALA A 65 -22.21 -9.55 -0.90
CA ALA A 65 -21.05 -8.69 -1.10
C ALA A 65 -21.35 -7.84 -2.33
N VAL A 66 -21.42 -6.52 -2.14
CA VAL A 66 -21.74 -5.57 -3.21
C VAL A 66 -20.77 -4.41 -3.16
N SER A 67 -20.25 -4.03 -4.32
CA SER A 67 -19.31 -2.91 -4.44
C SER A 67 -19.99 -1.55 -4.43
N GLY A 68 -19.27 -0.55 -3.94
CA GLY A 68 -19.68 0.84 -3.87
C GLY A 68 -19.32 1.49 -2.54
N ASP A 69 -19.68 2.76 -2.37
CA ASP A 69 -19.39 3.54 -1.16
C ASP A 69 -19.76 2.74 0.10
N SER A 70 -18.85 2.64 1.08
CA SER A 70 -19.08 1.86 2.30
C SER A 70 -20.41 2.22 2.98
N CYS A 71 -21.28 1.22 3.17
CA CYS A 71 -22.66 1.37 3.68
C CYS A 71 -23.57 2.33 2.90
N GLY A 72 -23.20 2.68 1.67
CA GLY A 72 -23.81 3.72 0.87
C GLY A 72 -24.41 3.19 -0.43
N SER A 73 -24.04 3.85 -1.53
CA SER A 73 -24.57 3.55 -2.86
C SER A 73 -23.74 2.48 -3.54
N GLN A 74 -24.40 1.59 -4.28
CA GLN A 74 -23.72 0.60 -5.11
C GLN A 74 -23.15 1.25 -6.37
N ASP A 75 -21.95 0.85 -6.78
CA ASP A 75 -21.30 1.34 -8.01
C ASP A 75 -21.45 0.37 -9.20
N GLY A 76 -21.79 -0.90 -8.92
CA GLY A 76 -22.04 -1.93 -9.92
C GLY A 76 -20.80 -2.68 -10.43
N LEU A 77 -19.63 -2.58 -9.79
CA LEU A 77 -18.46 -3.41 -10.15
C LEU A 77 -18.72 -4.91 -9.89
N PHE A 78 -19.36 -5.24 -8.78
CA PHE A 78 -19.84 -6.59 -8.48
C PHE A 78 -21.04 -6.61 -7.52
N ASP A 79 -21.84 -7.67 -7.60
CA ASP A 79 -22.96 -7.96 -6.68
C ASP A 79 -23.14 -9.49 -6.64
N SER A 80 -22.91 -10.10 -5.47
CA SER A 80 -23.11 -11.53 -5.27
C SER A 80 -24.58 -11.96 -5.31
N GLY A 81 -25.51 -11.00 -5.21
CA GLY A 81 -26.89 -11.23 -4.81
C GLY A 81 -26.99 -11.65 -3.33
N THR A 82 -28.22 -11.72 -2.83
CA THR A 82 -28.47 -12.22 -1.46
C THR A 82 -28.31 -13.73 -1.39
N ILE A 83 -27.42 -14.17 -0.52
CA ILE A 83 -27.19 -15.57 -0.20
C ILE A 83 -27.64 -15.81 1.25
N SER A 84 -28.43 -16.86 1.47
CA SER A 84 -29.05 -17.19 2.77
C SER A 84 -28.77 -18.62 3.26
N SER A 85 -27.66 -19.20 2.80
CA SER A 85 -27.25 -20.57 3.09
C SER A 85 -25.73 -20.70 3.17
N GLN A 86 -25.26 -21.67 3.95
CA GLN A 86 -23.83 -21.97 4.13
C GLN A 86 -23.22 -22.62 2.88
N PHE A 87 -21.88 -22.55 2.79
CA PHE A 87 -21.08 -23.20 1.74
C PHE A 87 -21.43 -22.74 0.31
N GLN A 88 -21.86 -21.48 0.20
CA GLN A 88 -21.98 -20.80 -1.08
C GLN A 88 -20.74 -19.95 -1.31
N GLU A 89 -20.38 -19.79 -2.58
CA GLU A 89 -19.22 -19.04 -3.02
C GLU A 89 -19.64 -18.06 -4.12
N TYR A 90 -19.03 -16.88 -4.12
CA TYR A 90 -19.11 -15.90 -5.19
C TYR A 90 -17.69 -15.50 -5.57
N GLU A 91 -17.37 -15.55 -6.86
CA GLU A 91 -16.06 -15.18 -7.37
C GLU A 91 -16.16 -13.97 -8.28
N TRP A 92 -15.19 -13.08 -8.17
CA TRP A 92 -15.02 -11.93 -9.05
C TRP A 92 -13.55 -11.69 -9.34
N THR A 93 -13.23 -11.33 -10.58
CA THR A 93 -11.84 -11.05 -10.99
C THR A 93 -11.62 -9.55 -11.08
N VAL A 94 -10.55 -9.07 -10.46
CA VAL A 94 -10.18 -7.65 -10.45
C VAL A 94 -9.87 -7.20 -11.89
N PRO A 95 -10.58 -6.19 -12.44
CA PRO A 95 -10.39 -5.76 -13.82
C PRO A 95 -9.09 -4.96 -13.99
N ALA A 96 -8.58 -4.93 -15.22
CA ALA A 96 -7.36 -4.20 -15.59
C ALA A 96 -7.40 -2.70 -15.25
N ASP A 97 -8.59 -2.11 -15.26
CA ASP A 97 -8.88 -0.70 -15.00
C ASP A 97 -9.55 -0.48 -13.63
N ALA A 98 -9.37 -1.41 -12.70
CA ALA A 98 -9.85 -1.26 -11.33
C ALA A 98 -9.36 0.08 -10.71
N PRO A 99 -10.19 0.77 -9.91
CA PRO A 99 -9.72 1.87 -9.09
C PRO A 99 -8.75 1.37 -8.01
N SER A 100 -7.96 2.28 -7.44
CA SER A 100 -7.00 1.95 -6.38
C SER A 100 -7.64 1.48 -5.07
N VAL A 101 -8.91 1.83 -4.86
CA VAL A 101 -9.72 1.35 -3.74
C VAL A 101 -11.07 0.91 -4.28
N ILE A 102 -11.47 -0.32 -3.97
CA ILE A 102 -12.80 -0.87 -4.25
C ILE A 102 -13.45 -1.19 -2.92
N GLU A 103 -14.30 -0.30 -2.44
CA GLU A 103 -15.11 -0.55 -1.24
C GLU A 103 -16.24 -1.53 -1.55
N TYR A 104 -16.62 -2.32 -0.54
CA TYR A 104 -17.74 -3.23 -0.63
C TYR A 104 -18.42 -3.44 0.72
N PHE A 105 -19.68 -3.81 0.69
CA PHE A 105 -20.48 -3.96 1.91
C PHE A 105 -21.65 -4.93 1.77
N CYS A 106 -22.24 -5.28 2.91
CA CYS A 106 -23.49 -6.02 2.95
C CYS A 106 -24.68 -5.05 2.89
N SER A 107 -25.46 -5.12 1.81
CA SER A 107 -26.62 -4.24 1.58
C SER A 107 -27.88 -4.67 2.36
N ARG A 108 -27.79 -5.76 3.14
CA ARG A 108 -28.93 -6.31 3.88
C ARG A 108 -29.24 -5.47 5.12
N GLY A 109 -30.26 -4.63 5.04
CA GLY A 109 -30.79 -3.90 6.19
C GLY A 109 -29.72 -3.10 6.92
N GLY A 110 -29.53 -3.35 8.22
CA GLY A 110 -28.50 -2.72 9.04
C GLY A 110 -27.18 -3.50 9.13
N HIS A 111 -26.93 -4.50 8.28
CA HIS A 111 -25.73 -5.35 8.41
C HIS A 111 -24.44 -4.55 8.23
N CYS A 112 -24.40 -3.63 7.27
CA CYS A 112 -23.28 -2.70 7.18
C CYS A 112 -23.26 -1.69 8.35
N THR A 113 -24.34 -0.92 8.52
CA THR A 113 -24.36 0.25 9.42
C THR A 113 -24.45 -0.06 10.91
N SER A 114 -24.85 -1.27 11.29
CA SER A 114 -24.96 -1.70 12.70
C SER A 114 -24.16 -2.97 12.98
N GLY A 115 -23.85 -3.74 11.95
CA GLY A 115 -23.06 -4.97 12.04
C GLY A 115 -21.63 -4.83 11.55
N ASN A 116 -21.18 -3.63 11.15
CA ASN A 116 -19.84 -3.36 10.62
C ASN A 116 -19.43 -4.29 9.46
N GLN A 117 -20.40 -4.73 8.65
CA GLN A 117 -20.14 -5.64 7.54
C GLN A 117 -19.85 -4.86 6.25
N PHE A 118 -18.62 -4.35 6.17
CA PHE A 118 -18.01 -3.65 5.04
C PHE A 118 -16.54 -4.03 4.93
N GLY A 119 -15.90 -3.74 3.81
CA GLY A 119 -14.48 -3.98 3.58
C GLY A 119 -14.01 -3.24 2.34
N ALA A 120 -12.73 -3.42 2.00
CA ALA A 120 -12.19 -2.86 0.76
C ALA A 120 -11.13 -3.77 0.14
N LEU A 121 -11.05 -3.75 -1.18
CA LEU A 121 -9.94 -4.27 -1.95
C LEU A 121 -9.04 -3.09 -2.33
N LEU A 122 -7.75 -3.20 -2.05
CA LEU A 122 -6.78 -2.10 -2.13
C LEU A 122 -5.74 -2.43 -3.18
N GLN A 123 -5.39 -1.49 -4.05
CA GLN A 123 -4.19 -1.61 -4.86
C GLN A 123 -2.97 -1.16 -4.07
N GLY A 124 -1.94 -1.98 -4.09
CA GLY A 124 -0.69 -1.73 -3.37
C GLY A 124 -0.09 -3.01 -2.83
N ASN A 125 1.01 -2.86 -2.12
CA ASN A 125 1.79 -3.95 -1.52
C ASN A 125 2.41 -3.55 -0.17
N GLY A 126 1.98 -2.42 0.42
CA GLY A 126 2.42 -1.98 1.72
C GLY A 126 1.78 -2.77 2.86
N VAL A 127 1.81 -2.21 4.07
CA VAL A 127 1.16 -2.75 5.26
C VAL A 127 -0.14 -1.99 5.54
N ILE A 128 -1.17 -2.71 5.97
CA ILE A 128 -2.43 -2.11 6.45
C ILE A 128 -2.29 -1.80 7.94
N HIS A 129 -2.54 -0.55 8.31
CA HIS A 129 -2.58 -0.08 9.69
C HIS A 129 -4.00 0.37 10.05
N GLU A 130 -4.65 -0.34 10.97
CA GLU A 130 -6.00 0.00 11.41
C GLU A 130 -5.96 0.90 12.64
N VAL A 131 -6.76 1.97 12.61
CA VAL A 131 -6.95 2.91 13.74
C VAL A 131 -8.43 3.01 14.04
N THR A 132 -8.86 2.56 15.21
CA THR A 132 -10.29 2.59 15.58
C THR A 132 -10.62 3.79 16.48
N THR A 133 -11.78 4.40 16.31
CA THR A 133 -12.27 5.40 17.29
C THR A 133 -12.84 4.73 18.53
N ASN A 134 -12.39 5.11 19.72
CA ASN A 134 -12.88 4.60 21.00
C ASN A 134 -13.19 5.76 21.96
N GLY A 135 -14.47 6.08 22.11
CA GLY A 135 -14.89 7.22 22.94
C GLY A 135 -14.37 8.55 22.35
N PHE A 136 -13.47 9.23 23.04
CA PHE A 136 -12.81 10.46 22.55
C PHE A 136 -11.34 10.24 22.19
N ALA A 137 -10.96 9.03 21.77
CA ALA A 137 -9.61 8.69 21.38
C ALA A 137 -9.57 7.93 20.05
N PHE A 138 -8.44 8.04 19.36
CA PHE A 138 -8.03 7.09 18.33
C PHE A 138 -7.21 5.98 18.99
N ASP A 139 -7.38 4.74 18.55
CA ASP A 139 -6.72 3.56 19.10
C ASP A 139 -6.15 2.69 17.97
N PRO A 140 -4.82 2.58 17.84
CA PRO A 140 -3.81 3.31 18.62
C PRO A 140 -3.82 4.83 18.33
N PRO A 141 -3.42 5.69 19.28
CA PRO A 141 -3.38 7.14 19.06
C PRO A 141 -2.18 7.58 18.19
N GLN A 142 -1.14 6.75 18.11
CA GLN A 142 0.02 6.97 17.27
C GLN A 142 0.40 5.68 16.55
N ILE A 143 0.78 5.81 15.28
CA ILE A 143 1.29 4.71 14.46
C ILE A 143 2.55 5.17 13.74
N THR A 144 3.42 4.21 13.45
CA THR A 144 4.62 4.38 12.62
C THR A 144 4.40 3.58 11.34
N VAL A 145 4.57 4.23 10.19
CA VAL A 145 4.25 3.68 8.86
C VAL A 145 5.34 4.06 7.86
N ALA A 146 5.42 3.36 6.74
CA ALA A 146 6.26 3.73 5.59
C ALA A 146 5.41 4.27 4.43
N PRO A 147 6.00 4.99 3.45
CA PRO A 147 5.36 5.19 2.16
C PRO A 147 4.81 3.90 1.55
N GLY A 148 3.69 3.99 0.85
CA GLY A 148 3.00 2.84 0.26
C GLY A 148 2.12 2.04 1.23
N ASP A 149 2.32 2.17 2.56
CA ASP A 149 1.39 1.66 3.57
C ASP A 149 0.01 2.28 3.42
N THR A 150 -1.01 1.61 3.96
CA THR A 150 -2.38 2.12 3.98
C THR A 150 -2.91 2.20 5.39
N ILE A 151 -3.38 3.38 5.77
CA ILE A 151 -4.02 3.62 7.05
C ILE A 151 -5.52 3.56 6.85
N ILE A 152 -6.20 2.78 7.69
CA ILE A 152 -7.64 2.63 7.68
C ILE A 152 -8.17 3.07 9.04
N TRP A 153 -8.82 4.23 9.09
CA TRP A 153 -9.56 4.61 10.28
C TRP A 153 -10.91 3.93 10.29
N ILE A 154 -11.22 3.19 11.35
CA ILE A 154 -12.45 2.41 11.49
C ILE A 154 -13.34 3.02 12.57
N HIS A 155 -14.62 3.14 12.26
CA HIS A 155 -15.63 3.59 13.19
C HIS A 155 -15.87 2.56 14.31
N GLY A 156 -15.49 2.92 15.54
CA GLY A 156 -15.75 2.11 16.73
C GLY A 156 -16.98 2.55 17.55
N GLY A 157 -17.83 3.42 17.00
CA GLY A 157 -19.02 3.97 17.68
C GLY A 157 -19.09 5.49 17.67
N GLY A 158 -20.26 6.07 17.93
CA GLY A 158 -20.45 7.53 17.92
C GLY A 158 -20.38 8.14 16.51
N SER A 159 -20.03 9.42 16.41
CA SER A 159 -19.74 10.09 15.14
C SER A 159 -18.48 10.91 15.32
N HIS A 160 -17.51 10.68 14.46
CA HIS A 160 -16.17 11.27 14.51
C HIS A 160 -15.80 11.90 13.17
N SER A 161 -14.57 12.38 13.08
CA SER A 161 -13.94 12.77 11.83
C SER A 161 -12.46 12.41 11.91
N VAL A 162 -11.83 12.28 10.75
CA VAL A 162 -10.38 12.29 10.60
C VAL A 162 -10.07 13.56 9.84
N THR A 163 -9.43 14.50 10.51
CA THR A 163 -9.09 15.81 9.96
C THR A 163 -7.60 16.03 10.14
N PHE A 164 -6.86 16.11 9.03
CA PHE A 164 -5.43 16.42 9.05
C PHE A 164 -5.19 17.83 9.55
N GLY A 165 -4.19 17.96 10.43
CA GLY A 165 -3.82 19.19 11.10
C GLY A 165 -3.49 18.97 12.58
N SER A 166 -3.26 20.07 13.29
CA SER A 166 -2.83 20.08 14.69
C SER A 166 -3.46 21.25 15.44
N ASP A 167 -3.48 21.21 16.77
CA ASP A 167 -4.07 22.26 17.62
C ASP A 167 -5.52 22.60 17.24
N CYS A 168 -6.29 21.59 16.80
CA CYS A 168 -7.65 21.73 16.28
C CYS A 168 -7.79 22.65 15.05
N VAL A 169 -6.70 22.86 14.30
CA VAL A 169 -6.68 23.63 13.06
C VAL A 169 -6.34 22.70 11.91
N SER A 170 -7.24 22.63 10.92
CA SER A 170 -6.99 21.83 9.71
C SER A 170 -5.82 22.40 8.91
N ASP A 171 -4.96 21.52 8.39
CA ASP A 171 -3.88 21.87 7.46
C ASP A 171 -4.36 21.96 5.99
N GLY A 172 -5.63 21.60 5.73
CA GLY A 172 -6.24 21.61 4.40
C GLY A 172 -6.13 20.29 3.64
N GLY A 173 -5.52 19.25 4.23
CA GLY A 173 -5.51 17.88 3.71
C GLY A 173 -6.81 17.13 3.96
N LEU A 174 -6.71 15.86 4.38
CA LEU A 174 -7.85 14.98 4.64
C LEU A 174 -8.80 15.61 5.66
N ASN A 175 -10.10 15.59 5.37
CA ASN A 175 -11.13 16.06 6.30
C ASN A 175 -12.45 15.36 6.04
N GLU A 176 -12.61 14.18 6.65
CA GLU A 176 -13.73 13.29 6.37
C GLU A 176 -14.45 12.87 7.66
N THR A 177 -15.76 12.64 7.55
CA THR A 177 -16.59 12.20 8.68
C THR A 177 -16.49 10.68 8.82
N LEU A 178 -16.29 10.18 10.05
CA LEU A 178 -16.22 8.75 10.35
C LEU A 178 -17.38 8.36 11.25
N ASN A 179 -18.33 7.58 10.75
CA ASN A 179 -19.54 7.19 11.49
C ASN A 179 -20.15 5.89 10.93
N ASN A 180 -21.33 5.52 11.41
CA ASN A 180 -21.96 4.26 11.04
C ASN A 180 -22.47 4.19 9.58
N VAL A 181 -22.44 5.27 8.81
CA VAL A 181 -22.75 5.30 7.36
C VAL A 181 -21.55 5.68 6.49
N ASN A 182 -20.43 6.06 7.11
CA ASN A 182 -19.11 6.14 6.51
C ASN A 182 -18.11 5.48 7.49
N PRO A 183 -18.09 4.14 7.56
CA PRO A 183 -17.50 3.42 8.67
C PRO A 183 -15.99 3.23 8.56
N SER A 184 -15.40 3.56 7.41
CA SER A 184 -13.96 3.60 7.21
C SER A 184 -13.53 4.84 6.43
N ILE A 185 -12.33 5.31 6.72
CA ILE A 185 -11.60 6.27 5.87
C ILE A 185 -10.27 5.61 5.53
N ILE A 186 -9.94 5.55 4.24
CA ILE A 186 -8.76 4.86 3.72
C ILE A 186 -7.81 5.91 3.15
N TRP A 187 -6.55 5.89 3.60
CA TRP A 187 -5.51 6.77 3.09
C TRP A 187 -4.22 5.99 2.87
N GLN A 188 -3.75 5.97 1.62
CA GLN A 188 -2.44 5.45 1.29
C GLN A 188 -1.38 6.51 1.55
N VAL A 189 -0.31 6.13 2.24
CA VAL A 189 0.80 7.01 2.59
C VAL A 189 1.56 7.39 1.31
N PRO A 190 1.60 8.67 0.92
CA PRO A 190 2.30 9.09 -0.28
C PRO A 190 3.81 9.14 -0.05
N GLU A 191 4.58 8.81 -1.09
CA GLU A 191 6.05 8.90 -1.10
C GLU A 191 6.58 10.25 -0.61
N SER A 192 5.91 11.33 -1.01
CA SER A 192 6.32 12.69 -0.65
C SER A 192 6.23 13.02 0.86
N ALA A 193 5.62 12.15 1.67
CA ALA A 193 5.47 12.34 3.10
C ALA A 193 6.53 11.59 3.94
N ALA A 194 7.46 10.90 3.29
CA ALA A 194 8.54 10.18 3.96
C ALA A 194 9.36 11.10 4.88
N GLY A 195 9.69 10.61 6.07
CA GLY A 195 10.40 11.35 7.13
C GLY A 195 9.63 12.49 7.79
N THR A 196 8.32 12.56 7.58
CA THR A 196 7.47 13.59 8.21
C THR A 196 6.57 12.99 9.29
N THR A 197 5.89 13.85 10.04
CA THR A 197 4.81 13.45 10.94
C THR A 197 3.51 14.08 10.47
N GLN A 198 2.52 13.26 10.11
CA GLN A 198 1.18 13.74 9.81
C GLN A 198 0.32 13.68 11.08
N ASN A 199 -0.05 14.84 11.60
CA ASN A 199 -0.99 14.96 12.71
C ASN A 199 -2.42 14.99 12.20
N TYR A 200 -3.35 14.47 13.00
CA TYR A 200 -4.77 14.53 12.71
C TYR A 200 -5.59 14.60 14.00
N PHE A 201 -6.83 15.06 13.88
CA PHE A 201 -7.74 15.19 15.00
C PHE A 201 -9.18 14.92 14.57
N CYS A 202 -10.03 14.64 15.56
CA CYS A 202 -11.47 14.64 15.34
C CYS A 202 -12.02 16.05 15.56
N ALA A 203 -12.46 16.73 14.51
CA ALA A 203 -12.92 18.12 14.56
C ALA A 203 -13.97 18.42 15.65
N PRO A 204 -15.07 17.65 15.81
CA PRO A 204 -16.04 17.91 16.88
C PRO A 204 -15.51 17.56 18.28
N HIS A 205 -14.44 16.76 18.40
CA HIS A 205 -13.95 16.24 19.68
C HIS A 205 -12.52 16.66 20.03
N CYS A 206 -11.91 17.54 19.23
CA CYS A 206 -10.52 17.95 19.44
C CYS A 206 -10.33 18.70 20.77
N GLY A 207 -11.32 19.48 21.21
CA GLY A 207 -11.30 20.11 22.54
C GLY A 207 -11.32 19.12 23.72
N PHE A 208 -11.58 17.83 23.46
CA PHE A 208 -11.45 16.74 24.43
C PHE A 208 -10.13 15.97 24.30
N GLY A 209 -9.21 16.42 23.43
CA GLY A 209 -7.92 15.79 23.17
C GLY A 209 -7.97 14.62 22.19
N MET A 210 -9.03 14.52 21.37
CA MET A 210 -9.15 13.47 20.35
C MET A 210 -8.24 13.78 19.15
N GLU A 211 -6.96 13.50 19.34
CA GLU A 211 -5.85 13.74 18.42
C GLU A 211 -5.10 12.43 18.18
N GLY A 212 -4.45 12.33 17.03
CA GLY A 212 -3.55 11.24 16.71
C GLY A 212 -2.42 11.71 15.79
N SER A 213 -1.40 10.88 15.64
CA SER A 213 -0.28 11.18 14.76
C SER A 213 0.20 9.94 14.01
N ILE A 214 0.70 10.18 12.81
CA ILE A 214 1.34 9.19 11.96
C ILE A 214 2.79 9.62 11.82
N GLU A 215 3.71 8.84 12.38
CA GLU A 215 5.13 8.96 12.09
C GLU A 215 5.41 8.21 10.78
N ILE A 216 5.88 8.92 9.76
CA ILE A 216 6.14 8.36 8.45
C ILE A 216 7.65 8.24 8.31
N ILE A 217 8.17 7.01 8.34
CA ILE A 217 9.60 6.73 8.20
C ILE A 217 10.07 6.97 6.75
N GLY A 218 11.38 7.01 6.52
CA GLY A 218 11.94 7.16 5.17
C GLY A 218 12.32 8.59 4.74
N GLY A 219 12.67 9.48 5.68
CA GLY A 219 13.25 10.78 5.30
C GLY A 219 14.43 11.21 6.16
N ASP A 220 15.17 10.23 6.67
CA ASP A 220 16.56 10.44 7.00
C ASP A 220 17.41 9.77 5.91
N ASP A 221 18.39 10.51 5.40
CA ASP A 221 19.58 10.10 4.61
C ASP A 221 20.39 8.94 5.27
N ASP A 222 19.90 8.33 6.35
CA ASP A 222 20.62 7.38 7.21
C ASP A 222 20.19 5.93 7.01
N CYS A 223 19.32 5.64 6.01
CA CYS A 223 19.12 4.26 5.57
C CYS A 223 20.21 3.84 4.59
N TYR A 224 21.32 3.39 5.15
CA TYR A 224 22.43 2.80 4.41
C TYR A 224 21.92 1.72 3.45
N GLY A 225 22.07 1.93 2.14
CA GLY A 225 21.63 1.01 1.09
C GLY A 225 20.32 1.36 0.36
N ASP A 226 19.54 2.32 0.84
CA ASP A 226 18.28 2.77 0.23
C ASP A 226 18.52 3.99 -0.67
N THR A 227 18.72 3.76 -1.98
CA THR A 227 19.16 4.81 -2.91
C THR A 227 18.01 5.69 -3.43
N ASP A 228 16.76 5.25 -3.24
CA ASP A 228 15.57 5.98 -3.68
C ASP A 228 14.71 6.51 -2.52
N GLY A 229 15.06 6.14 -1.28
CA GLY A 229 14.46 6.64 -0.04
C GLY A 229 13.11 6.00 0.29
N ASN A 230 12.78 4.84 -0.29
CA ASN A 230 11.48 4.20 -0.13
C ASN A 230 11.35 3.36 1.15
N GLY A 231 12.41 3.24 1.95
CA GLY A 231 12.44 2.50 3.22
C GLY A 231 12.72 1.00 3.07
N THR A 232 12.95 0.50 1.86
CA THR A 232 13.23 -0.90 1.59
C THR A 232 14.48 -1.05 0.73
N ILE A 233 15.40 -1.95 1.11
CA ILE A 233 16.63 -2.16 0.35
C ILE A 233 16.42 -3.33 -0.61
N ASN A 234 16.12 -3.02 -1.87
CA ASN A 234 15.69 -3.99 -2.86
C ASN A 234 16.42 -3.81 -4.21
N VAL A 235 15.87 -4.43 -5.27
CA VAL A 235 16.47 -4.40 -6.61
C VAL A 235 16.53 -2.99 -7.20
N ASP A 236 15.57 -2.14 -6.89
CA ASP A 236 15.51 -0.76 -7.37
C ASP A 236 16.69 0.04 -6.81
N ASP A 237 17.10 -0.23 -5.56
CA ASP A 237 18.28 0.40 -4.97
C ASP A 237 19.59 -0.03 -5.62
N LEU A 238 19.72 -1.34 -5.84
CA LEU A 238 20.87 -1.88 -6.53
C LEU A 238 20.97 -1.28 -7.94
N LEU A 239 19.85 -1.11 -8.63
CA LEU A 239 19.81 -0.49 -9.95
C LEU A 239 20.11 1.02 -9.89
N GLY A 240 19.65 1.71 -8.86
CA GLY A 240 19.99 3.10 -8.55
C GLY A 240 21.49 3.30 -8.42
N LEU A 241 22.15 2.50 -7.58
CA LEU A 241 23.59 2.50 -7.40
C LEU A 241 24.33 2.16 -8.70
N LEU A 242 23.94 1.09 -9.39
CA LEU A 242 24.59 0.67 -10.64
C LEU A 242 24.47 1.71 -11.77
N GLY A 243 23.43 2.55 -11.74
CA GLY A 243 23.27 3.68 -12.63
C GLY A 243 24.28 4.80 -12.39
N GLN A 244 24.81 4.91 -11.18
CA GLN A 244 25.78 5.92 -10.74
C GLN A 244 27.23 5.39 -10.73
N TYR A 245 27.41 4.07 -10.85
CA TYR A 245 28.70 3.37 -10.75
C TYR A 245 29.80 3.96 -11.65
N GLY A 246 30.94 4.28 -11.03
CA GLY A 246 32.09 4.95 -11.64
C GLY A 246 31.89 6.44 -11.91
N GLY A 247 30.85 7.04 -11.34
CA GLY A 247 30.54 8.48 -11.41
C GLY A 247 31.34 9.31 -10.41
N ASP A 248 31.39 10.63 -10.65
CA ASP A 248 31.91 11.62 -9.70
C ASP A 248 30.75 12.13 -8.85
N CYS A 249 30.81 11.88 -7.54
CA CYS A 249 29.78 12.25 -6.57
C CYS A 249 30.16 13.47 -5.73
N SER A 250 31.11 14.30 -6.18
CA SER A 250 31.46 15.58 -5.52
C SER A 250 30.29 16.57 -5.39
N ALA A 251 29.17 16.34 -6.09
CA ALA A 251 27.94 17.13 -5.99
C ALA A 251 26.82 16.44 -5.17
N GLY A 252 27.12 15.29 -4.57
CA GLY A 252 26.18 14.38 -3.91
C GLY A 252 25.52 13.42 -4.89
N CYS A 253 25.47 12.14 -4.54
CA CYS A 253 24.69 11.11 -5.22
C CYS A 253 24.18 10.10 -4.19
N SER A 254 23.11 9.37 -4.51
CA SER A 254 22.47 8.45 -3.55
C SER A 254 23.17 7.09 -3.44
N GLY A 255 24.15 6.80 -4.31
CA GLY A 255 24.91 5.57 -4.32
C GLY A 255 26.32 5.66 -3.72
N ASP A 256 26.75 6.83 -3.23
CA ASP A 256 28.00 7.04 -2.49
C ASP A 256 27.68 6.89 -0.99
N PHE A 257 27.92 5.69 -0.48
CA PHE A 257 27.50 5.27 0.86
C PHE A 257 28.59 5.43 1.92
N ASP A 258 29.86 5.61 1.52
CA ASP A 258 30.96 5.86 2.45
C ASP A 258 31.51 7.30 2.44
N ASP A 259 30.82 8.19 1.72
CA ASP A 259 31.04 9.64 1.61
C ASP A 259 32.43 10.00 1.04
N ASP A 260 32.97 9.16 0.15
CA ASP A 260 34.31 9.35 -0.41
C ASP A 260 34.32 10.12 -1.76
N ASN A 261 33.13 10.47 -2.27
CA ASN A 261 32.84 11.22 -3.49
C ASN A 261 32.95 10.41 -4.79
N ASP A 262 32.92 9.09 -4.74
CA ASP A 262 32.65 8.26 -5.91
C ASP A 262 31.61 7.16 -5.63
N VAL A 263 31.21 6.43 -6.69
CA VAL A 263 30.39 5.22 -6.54
C VAL A 263 31.18 4.07 -7.10
N ASP A 264 31.62 3.17 -6.25
CA ASP A 264 32.47 2.08 -6.66
C ASP A 264 32.10 0.73 -6.02
N VAL A 265 33.07 -0.17 -5.96
CA VAL A 265 32.86 -1.51 -5.41
C VAL A 265 32.56 -1.47 -3.92
N ASP A 266 33.08 -0.50 -3.17
CA ASP A 266 32.90 -0.40 -1.73
C ASP A 266 31.44 -0.04 -1.40
N ASP A 267 30.82 0.87 -2.16
CA ASP A 267 29.37 1.17 -2.07
C ASP A 267 28.50 -0.02 -2.45
N LEU A 268 28.83 -0.68 -3.56
CA LEU A 268 28.11 -1.85 -4.02
C LEU A 268 28.13 -2.97 -2.97
N LEU A 269 29.29 -3.20 -2.36
CA LEU A 269 29.43 -4.19 -1.29
C LEU A 269 28.71 -3.75 -0.02
N GLY A 270 28.68 -2.44 0.25
CA GLY A 270 27.86 -1.83 1.28
C GLY A 270 26.39 -2.20 1.13
N LEU A 271 25.78 -1.84 0.00
CA LEU A 271 24.38 -2.13 -0.31
C LEU A 271 24.08 -3.63 -0.25
N LEU A 272 24.93 -4.46 -0.87
CA LEU A 272 24.74 -5.92 -0.85
C LEU A 272 24.83 -6.51 0.56
N GLY A 273 25.52 -5.86 1.49
CA GLY A 273 25.62 -6.26 2.89
C GLY A 273 24.30 -6.11 3.66
N VAL A 274 23.42 -5.23 3.20
CA VAL A 274 22.11 -4.91 3.81
C VAL A 274 20.93 -5.21 2.89
N PHE A 275 21.19 -5.79 1.71
CA PHE A 275 20.16 -6.12 0.72
C PHE A 275 19.06 -7.03 1.27
N GLY A 276 17.81 -6.66 1.02
CA GLY A 276 16.62 -7.36 1.50
C GLY A 276 16.32 -7.13 2.98
N THR A 277 16.98 -6.17 3.62
CA THR A 277 16.58 -5.66 4.94
C THR A 277 15.69 -4.43 4.79
N ASN A 278 14.85 -4.18 5.79
CA ASN A 278 14.06 -2.95 5.86
C ASN A 278 14.86 -1.91 6.64
N CYS A 279 14.70 -0.64 6.28
CA CYS A 279 15.21 0.46 7.07
C CYS A 279 14.58 0.43 8.49
N PRO A 280 15.36 0.71 9.54
CA PRO A 280 14.86 0.76 10.91
C PRO A 280 13.87 1.90 11.17
#